data_AF-K0K8L8-F1
#
_entry.id   AF-K0K8L8-F1
#
_cell.length_a   1.000
_cell.length_b   1.000
_cell.length_c   1.000
_cell.angle_alpha   90.00
_cell.angle_beta   90.00
_cell.angle_gamma   90.00
#
_symmetry.space_group_name_H-M   'P 1'
#
loop_
_entity.id
_entity.type
_entity.pdbx_description
1 polymer ?
#
loop_
_entity_poly.entity_id
_entity_poly.type
_entity_poly.pdbx_seq_one_letter_code
_entity_poly.pdbx_strand_id
1 'polypeptide(L)'
;MSPARRWPLHPQPGPLESLSSWLRRLARLYDLPAKDLLTHNLGLVDLQVPELLDGCPPEAMLAAIAERTGVDLARLRMMTLAGWSPWLFDPPSPNQDREVFDNYVRDNSVLFPPRAAPSYQLNRGRPWDGPWICGPGLRRACPLCAADADRGTGLLWQLPLMVGRFRRS
;
A
#
# COMPACT_ATOMS: atom_id res chain seq x y z
N MET A 1 -10.89 -31.18 2.02
CA MET A 1 -10.65 -29.97 1.19
C MET A 1 -9.39 -30.23 0.38
N SER A 2 -9.47 -30.27 -0.94
CA SER A 2 -8.26 -30.36 -1.77
C SER A 2 -7.40 -29.13 -1.50
N PRO A 3 -6.08 -29.28 -1.28
CA PRO A 3 -5.22 -28.12 -1.05
C PRO A 3 -5.37 -27.17 -2.23
N ALA A 4 -5.55 -25.88 -1.93
CA ALA A 4 -5.57 -24.82 -2.91
C ALA A 4 -4.34 -25.02 -3.83
N ARG A 5 -4.57 -25.33 -5.11
CA ARG A 5 -3.47 -25.55 -6.05
C ARG A 5 -2.65 -24.27 -6.11
N ARG A 6 -1.37 -24.37 -5.75
CA ARG A 6 -0.42 -23.27 -5.86
C ARG A 6 -0.29 -22.86 -7.32
N TRP A 7 -0.09 -21.57 -7.55
CA TRP A 7 0.24 -21.06 -8.87
C TRP A 7 1.57 -21.66 -9.33
N PRO A 8 1.68 -22.16 -10.58
CA PRO A 8 2.90 -22.83 -11.04
C PRO A 8 4.16 -21.96 -11.02
N LEU A 9 4.01 -20.66 -11.28
CA LEU A 9 5.07 -19.66 -11.35
C LEU A 9 4.76 -18.54 -10.36
N HIS A 10 5.58 -18.39 -9.34
CA HIS A 10 5.43 -17.36 -8.32
C HIS A 10 6.82 -16.92 -7.86
N PRO A 11 7.35 -15.78 -8.36
CA PRO A 11 8.65 -15.30 -7.95
C PRO A 11 8.59 -14.94 -6.47
N GLN A 12 9.70 -15.09 -5.75
CA GLN A 12 9.77 -14.61 -4.37
C GLN A 12 9.69 -13.08 -4.35
N PRO A 13 9.01 -12.48 -3.36
CA PRO A 13 9.05 -11.03 -3.18
C PRO A 13 10.48 -10.51 -3.03
N GLY A 14 10.74 -9.32 -3.53
CA GLY A 14 11.99 -8.61 -3.26
C GLY A 14 12.06 -8.09 -1.81
N PRO A 15 13.26 -7.72 -1.31
CA PRO A 15 13.40 -7.02 -0.03
C PRO A 15 12.68 -5.67 -0.07
N LEU A 16 11.83 -5.40 0.93
CA LEU A 16 11.05 -4.15 1.06
C LEU A 16 10.18 -3.81 -0.16
N GLU A 17 9.95 -4.76 -1.06
CA GLU A 17 9.12 -4.58 -2.25
C GLU A 17 7.66 -4.35 -1.85
N SER A 18 6.95 -3.47 -2.55
CA SER A 18 5.52 -3.26 -2.31
C SER A 18 4.69 -4.42 -2.84
N LEU A 19 3.54 -4.69 -2.19
CA LEU A 19 2.62 -5.74 -2.59
C LEU A 19 2.18 -5.59 -4.06
N SER A 20 1.80 -4.38 -4.47
CA SER A 20 1.39 -4.10 -5.84
C SER A 20 2.51 -4.25 -6.87
N SER A 21 3.77 -4.04 -6.47
CA SER A 21 4.94 -4.25 -7.36
C SER A 21 5.15 -5.72 -7.63
N TRP A 22 5.23 -6.50 -6.55
CA TRP A 22 5.45 -7.93 -6.64
C TRP A 22 4.31 -8.62 -7.39
N LEU A 23 3.06 -8.26 -7.12
CA LEU A 23 1.90 -8.83 -7.83
C LEU A 23 1.88 -8.45 -9.32
N ARG A 24 2.34 -7.26 -9.70
CA ARG A 24 2.52 -6.91 -11.13
C ARG A 24 3.57 -7.79 -11.79
N ARG A 25 4.70 -8.05 -11.13
CA ARG A 25 5.74 -8.96 -11.66
C ARG A 25 5.22 -10.38 -11.78
N LEU A 26 4.51 -10.86 -10.77
CA LEU A 26 3.90 -12.18 -10.79
C LEU A 26 2.87 -12.30 -11.92
N ALA A 27 1.96 -11.33 -12.07
CA ALA A 27 0.95 -11.35 -13.11
C ALA A 27 1.53 -11.28 -14.53
N ARG A 28 2.66 -10.59 -14.72
CA ARG A 28 3.41 -10.57 -15.99
C ARG A 28 3.89 -11.95 -16.44
N LEU A 29 4.21 -12.87 -15.52
CA LEU A 29 4.58 -14.25 -15.88
C LEU A 29 3.42 -15.03 -16.52
N TYR A 30 2.20 -14.55 -16.33
CA TYR A 30 0.98 -15.13 -16.87
C TYR A 30 0.37 -14.30 -18.00
N ASP A 31 1.03 -13.21 -18.41
CA ASP A 31 0.50 -12.24 -19.38
C ASP A 31 -0.88 -11.67 -18.97
N LEU A 32 -1.05 -11.42 -17.66
CA LEU A 32 -2.29 -10.89 -17.09
C LEU A 32 -2.06 -9.52 -16.42
N PRO A 33 -3.07 -8.64 -16.45
CA PRO A 33 -3.15 -7.52 -15.51
C PRO A 33 -3.22 -8.04 -14.06
N ALA A 34 -2.53 -7.35 -13.14
CA ALA A 34 -2.55 -7.75 -11.72
C ALA A 34 -3.96 -7.74 -11.12
N LYS A 35 -4.83 -6.83 -11.57
CA LYS A 35 -6.23 -6.78 -11.15
C LYS A 35 -6.96 -8.06 -11.53
N ASP A 36 -6.86 -8.48 -12.79
CA ASP A 36 -7.54 -9.66 -13.31
C ASP A 36 -7.03 -10.94 -12.64
N LEU A 37 -5.72 -11.03 -12.40
CA LEU A 37 -5.14 -12.12 -11.62
C LEU A 37 -5.82 -12.23 -10.25
N LEU A 38 -5.93 -11.12 -9.50
CA LEU A 38 -6.51 -11.11 -8.16
C LEU A 38 -8.02 -11.37 -8.17
N THR A 39 -8.75 -10.76 -9.10
CA THR A 39 -10.22 -10.90 -9.19
C THR A 39 -10.63 -12.33 -9.52
N HIS A 40 -9.91 -13.01 -10.42
CA HIS A 40 -10.37 -14.29 -10.95
C HIS A 40 -9.72 -15.52 -10.31
N ASN A 41 -8.57 -15.39 -9.62
CA ASN A 41 -7.77 -16.55 -9.21
C ASN A 41 -7.63 -16.75 -7.70
N LEU A 42 -8.21 -15.87 -6.88
CA LEU A 42 -8.20 -16.01 -5.42
C LEU A 42 -9.35 -16.88 -4.88
N GLY A 43 -10.43 -17.07 -5.65
CA GLY A 43 -11.61 -17.82 -5.18
C GLY A 43 -12.42 -17.06 -4.13
N LEU A 44 -12.24 -15.74 -4.04
CA LEU A 44 -12.98 -14.85 -3.16
C LEU A 44 -14.15 -14.27 -3.94
N VAL A 45 -15.37 -14.53 -3.49
CA VAL A 45 -16.59 -14.01 -4.10
C VAL A 45 -16.83 -12.58 -3.58
N ASP A 46 -17.27 -11.68 -4.46
CA ASP A 46 -17.62 -10.28 -4.16
C ASP A 46 -16.50 -9.39 -3.58
N LEU A 47 -15.25 -9.87 -3.52
CA LEU A 47 -14.14 -9.06 -3.03
C LEU A 47 -13.55 -8.18 -4.15
N GLN A 48 -13.71 -6.87 -4.01
CA GLN A 48 -13.12 -5.90 -4.93
C GLN A 48 -11.63 -5.69 -4.63
N VAL A 49 -10.82 -5.56 -5.68
CA VAL A 49 -9.41 -5.19 -5.56
C VAL A 49 -9.32 -3.70 -5.19
N PRO A 50 -8.72 -3.34 -4.04
CA PRO A 50 -8.59 -1.94 -3.65
C PRO A 50 -7.72 -1.15 -4.63
N GLU A 51 -8.10 0.10 -4.90
CA GLU A 51 -7.28 1.02 -5.69
C GLU A 51 -5.90 1.28 -5.05
N LEU A 52 -5.86 1.32 -3.71
CA LEU A 52 -4.62 1.41 -2.92
C LEU A 52 -4.31 0.06 -2.26
N LEU A 53 -3.88 -0.91 -3.07
CA LEU A 53 -3.54 -2.26 -2.60
C LEU A 53 -2.42 -2.29 -1.54
N ASP A 54 -1.50 -1.33 -1.59
CA ASP A 54 -0.37 -1.23 -0.66
C ASP A 54 -0.73 -0.56 0.67
N GLY A 55 -1.93 0.00 0.80
CA GLY A 55 -2.39 0.68 2.01
C GLY A 55 -2.83 -0.31 3.07
N CYS A 56 -4.07 -0.79 2.95
CA CYS A 56 -4.68 -1.75 3.87
C CYS A 56 -5.57 -2.72 3.07
N PRO A 57 -5.00 -3.71 2.38
CA PRO A 57 -5.78 -4.68 1.63
C PRO A 57 -6.56 -5.60 2.57
N PRO A 58 -7.73 -6.13 2.15
CA PRO A 58 -8.50 -7.07 2.95
C PRO A 58 -7.68 -8.29 3.37
N GLU A 59 -7.77 -8.68 4.64
CA GLU A 59 -6.98 -9.80 5.18
C GLU A 59 -7.24 -11.13 4.45
N ALA A 60 -8.50 -11.37 4.07
CA ALA A 60 -8.89 -12.54 3.27
C ALA A 60 -8.16 -12.59 1.92
N MET A 61 -7.86 -11.43 1.31
CA MET A 61 -7.07 -11.34 0.09
C MET A 61 -5.62 -11.77 0.33
N LEU A 62 -4.99 -11.27 1.40
CA LEU A 62 -3.62 -11.63 1.75
C LEU A 62 -3.50 -13.12 2.06
N ALA A 63 -4.46 -13.69 2.79
CA ALA A 63 -4.54 -15.12 3.08
C ALA A 63 -4.65 -15.95 1.79
N ALA A 64 -5.54 -15.58 0.88
CA ALA A 64 -5.69 -16.29 -0.40
C ALA A 64 -4.41 -16.19 -1.26
N ILE A 65 -3.72 -15.05 -1.26
CA ILE A 65 -2.43 -14.90 -1.96
C ILE A 65 -1.37 -15.79 -1.31
N ALA A 66 -1.30 -15.85 0.02
CA ALA A 66 -0.38 -16.72 0.75
C ALA A 66 -0.61 -18.20 0.40
N GLU A 67 -1.86 -18.63 0.33
CA GLU A 67 -2.22 -19.99 -0.09
C GLU A 67 -1.79 -20.29 -1.54
N ARG A 68 -2.01 -19.34 -2.47
CA ARG A 68 -1.68 -19.52 -3.89
C ARG A 68 -0.19 -19.49 -4.18
N THR A 69 0.60 -18.76 -3.39
CA THR A 69 2.02 -18.53 -3.67
C THR A 69 2.96 -19.24 -2.69
N GLY A 70 2.45 -19.69 -1.54
CA GLY A 70 3.28 -20.20 -0.45
C GLY A 70 4.16 -19.14 0.22
N VAL A 71 3.99 -17.86 -0.11
CA VAL A 71 4.65 -16.75 0.61
C VAL A 71 3.98 -16.61 1.98
N ASP A 72 4.80 -16.43 3.01
CA ASP A 72 4.33 -16.24 4.37
C ASP A 72 3.40 -15.03 4.49
N LEU A 73 2.30 -15.19 5.25
CA LEU A 73 1.29 -14.15 5.41
C LEU A 73 1.86 -12.90 6.13
N ALA A 74 2.74 -13.07 7.12
CA ALA A 74 3.37 -11.93 7.78
C ALA A 74 4.28 -11.18 6.81
N ARG A 75 4.97 -11.89 5.91
CA ARG A 75 5.72 -11.26 4.82
C ARG A 75 4.81 -10.43 3.90
N LEU A 76 3.66 -10.95 3.49
CA LEU A 76 2.70 -10.20 2.67
C LEU A 76 2.17 -8.95 3.39
N ARG A 77 1.87 -9.07 4.69
CA ARG A 77 1.50 -7.91 5.53
C ARG A 77 2.62 -6.86 5.57
N MET A 78 3.87 -7.27 5.72
CA MET A 78 5.02 -6.34 5.71
C MET A 78 5.25 -5.64 4.36
N MET A 79 4.59 -6.08 3.30
CA MET A 79 4.60 -5.41 1.99
C MET A 79 3.47 -4.38 1.82
N THR A 80 2.70 -4.12 2.89
CA THR A 80 1.65 -3.10 2.97
C THR A 80 1.94 -2.11 4.10
N LEU A 81 1.43 -0.89 3.99
CA LEU A 81 1.60 0.16 5.00
C LEU A 81 0.92 -0.23 6.32
N ALA A 82 -0.23 -0.91 6.26
CA ALA A 82 -0.91 -1.43 7.43
C ALA A 82 -0.04 -2.42 8.22
N GLY A 83 0.83 -3.20 7.56
CA GLY A 83 1.76 -4.08 8.24
C GLY A 83 2.86 -3.37 9.04
N TRP A 84 3.05 -2.06 8.85
CA TRP A 84 4.05 -1.27 9.57
C TRP A 84 3.45 -0.50 10.76
N SER A 85 2.18 -0.74 11.08
CA SER A 85 1.48 -0.20 12.26
C SER A 85 1.91 -0.95 13.55
N PRO A 86 1.91 -0.31 14.76
CA PRO A 86 0.75 0.39 15.30
C PRO A 86 0.74 1.93 15.23
N TRP A 87 1.86 2.63 15.04
CA TRP A 87 1.93 4.05 15.44
C TRP A 87 2.14 5.07 14.32
N LEU A 88 2.67 4.66 13.16
CA LEU A 88 2.94 5.60 12.07
C LEU A 88 1.82 5.66 11.03
N PHE A 89 1.02 4.59 10.87
CA PHE A 89 0.08 4.42 9.75
C PHE A 89 -1.37 4.15 10.17
N ASP A 90 -1.75 4.40 11.43
CA ASP A 90 -3.14 4.32 11.89
C ASP A 90 -3.72 5.73 12.15
N PRO A 91 -3.98 6.51 11.09
CA PRO A 91 -4.49 7.85 11.24
C PRO A 91 -5.97 7.83 11.66
N PRO A 92 -6.41 8.71 12.58
CA PRO A 92 -7.80 8.74 13.02
C PRO A 92 -8.75 9.07 11.87
N SER A 93 -9.81 8.29 11.70
CA SER A 93 -10.80 8.54 10.65
C SER A 93 -11.52 9.87 10.91
N PRO A 94 -11.41 10.87 10.02
CA PRO A 94 -11.99 12.19 10.25
C PRO A 94 -13.53 12.18 10.18
N ASN A 95 -14.11 11.10 9.62
CA ASN A 95 -15.56 10.89 9.51
C ASN A 95 -16.14 10.15 10.73
N GLN A 96 -15.33 9.34 11.42
CA GLN A 96 -15.77 8.58 12.60
C GLN A 96 -15.45 9.35 13.88
N ASP A 97 -14.23 9.89 14.01
CA ASP A 97 -13.72 10.50 15.23
C ASP A 97 -13.15 11.90 14.96
N ARG A 98 -14.03 12.84 14.66
CA ARG A 98 -13.65 14.20 14.25
C ARG A 98 -12.76 14.92 15.26
N GLU A 99 -13.06 14.78 16.55
CA GLU A 99 -12.28 15.40 17.63
C GLU A 99 -10.87 14.80 17.74
N VAL A 100 -10.74 13.48 17.64
CA VAL A 100 -9.45 12.78 17.66
C VAL A 100 -8.61 13.21 16.46
N PHE A 101 -9.23 13.31 15.29
CA PHE A 101 -8.59 13.83 14.07
C PHE A 101 -8.11 15.27 14.23
N ASP A 102 -8.97 16.18 14.71
CA ASP A 102 -8.61 17.59 14.86
C ASP A 102 -7.48 17.77 15.90
N ASN A 103 -7.47 16.98 16.98
CA ASN A 103 -6.37 16.95 17.95
C ASN A 103 -5.08 16.41 17.34
N TYR A 104 -5.15 15.29 16.62
CA TYR A 104 -4.00 14.72 15.91
C TYR A 104 -3.35 15.74 14.97
N VAL A 105 -4.14 16.43 14.13
CA VAL A 105 -3.60 17.42 13.18
C VAL A 105 -2.99 18.62 13.90
N ARG A 106 -3.64 19.10 14.98
CA ARG A 106 -3.14 20.25 15.76
C ARG A 106 -1.85 19.95 16.50
N ASP A 107 -1.74 18.77 17.10
CA ASP A 107 -0.57 18.37 17.89
C ASP A 107 0.63 18.05 16.99
N ASN A 108 0.40 17.65 15.74
CA ASN A 108 1.44 17.36 14.76
C ASN A 108 1.70 18.51 13.76
N SER A 109 1.17 19.70 14.04
CA SER A 109 1.39 20.88 13.19
C SER A 109 2.81 21.42 13.35
N VAL A 110 3.56 21.48 12.25
CA VAL A 110 4.94 22.03 12.25
C VAL A 110 4.95 23.55 12.17
N LEU A 111 3.91 24.16 11.59
CA LEU A 111 3.87 25.61 11.30
C LEU A 111 3.11 26.43 12.33
N PHE A 112 2.37 25.79 13.22
CA PHE A 112 1.60 26.46 14.27
C PHE A 112 2.07 26.00 15.64
N PRO A 113 2.03 26.88 16.66
CA PRO A 113 2.14 26.45 18.05
C PRO A 113 1.13 25.34 18.38
N PRO A 114 1.41 24.48 19.37
CA PRO A 114 0.49 23.43 19.80
C PRO A 114 -0.93 23.99 20.00
N ARG A 115 -1.93 23.34 19.40
CA ARG A 115 -3.36 23.72 19.45
C ARG A 115 -3.75 25.05 18.79
N ALA A 116 -2.83 25.79 18.18
CA ALA A 116 -3.13 27.03 17.46
C ALA A 116 -3.51 26.79 15.98
N ALA A 117 -3.31 25.57 15.46
CA ALA A 117 -3.69 25.25 14.09
C ALA A 117 -5.23 25.28 13.92
N PRO A 118 -5.74 25.93 12.86
CA PRO A 118 -7.17 25.91 12.54
C PRO A 118 -7.65 24.47 12.26
N SER A 119 -8.96 24.23 12.39
CA SER A 119 -9.51 22.93 12.03
C SER A 119 -9.31 22.66 10.54
N TYR A 120 -8.87 21.45 10.21
CA TYR A 120 -8.59 21.08 8.83
C TYR A 120 -9.91 20.85 8.07
N GLN A 121 -10.20 21.66 7.05
CA GLN A 121 -11.36 21.45 6.21
C GLN A 121 -11.09 20.31 5.22
N LEU A 122 -11.74 19.16 5.44
CA LEU A 122 -11.69 18.06 4.49
C LEU A 122 -12.37 18.49 3.18
N ASN A 123 -11.67 18.31 2.08
CA ASN A 123 -12.27 18.51 0.77
C ASN A 123 -13.20 17.32 0.49
N ARG A 124 -14.52 17.56 0.38
CA ARG A 124 -15.56 16.49 0.31
C ARG A 124 -15.33 15.45 -0.80
N GLY A 125 -14.52 15.78 -1.81
CA GLY A 125 -14.20 14.89 -2.94
C GLY A 125 -12.95 14.02 -2.78
N ARG A 126 -12.16 14.15 -1.71
CA ARG A 126 -11.00 13.27 -1.46
C ARG A 126 -11.01 12.72 -0.03
N PRO A 127 -11.04 11.38 0.15
CA PRO A 127 -10.81 10.79 1.46
C PRO A 127 -9.40 11.15 1.96
N TRP A 128 -9.30 11.39 3.26
CA TRP A 128 -8.01 11.59 3.93
C TRP A 128 -7.57 10.24 4.50
N ASP A 129 -6.56 9.65 3.87
CA ASP A 129 -6.04 8.31 4.22
C ASP A 129 -4.79 8.40 5.12
N GLY A 130 -4.53 9.58 5.70
CA GLY A 130 -3.37 9.88 6.54
C GLY A 130 -2.31 10.75 5.84
N PRO A 131 -1.38 11.35 6.62
CA PRO A 131 -0.39 12.30 6.09
C PRO A 131 0.74 11.63 5.31
N TRP A 132 0.91 10.32 5.47
CA TRP A 132 1.98 9.53 4.84
C TRP A 132 1.53 8.78 3.58
N ILE A 133 0.26 8.90 3.20
CA ILE A 133 -0.27 8.25 2.00
C ILE A 133 -0.32 9.27 0.87
N CYS A 134 0.48 9.04 -0.18
CA CYS A 134 0.38 9.84 -1.39
C CYS A 134 -0.99 9.59 -2.04
N GLY A 135 -1.69 10.66 -2.44
CA GLY A 135 -2.91 10.51 -3.23
C GLY A 135 -2.68 9.72 -4.52
N PRO A 136 -3.73 9.09 -5.08
CA PRO A 136 -3.65 8.34 -6.33
C PRO A 136 -2.92 9.13 -7.43
N GLY A 137 -1.95 8.47 -8.08
CA GLY A 137 -1.16 9.00 -9.19
C GLY A 137 0.24 9.51 -8.83
N LEU A 138 0.54 9.77 -7.55
CA LEU A 138 1.87 10.19 -7.10
C LEU A 138 2.73 8.98 -6.69
N ARG A 139 3.22 8.21 -7.68
CA ARG A 139 4.28 7.21 -7.42
C ARG A 139 5.63 7.84 -7.70
N ARG A 140 6.39 8.11 -6.63
CA ARG A 140 7.79 8.52 -6.76
C ARG A 140 8.64 7.26 -6.83
N ALA A 141 9.46 7.13 -7.85
CA ALA A 141 10.39 6.01 -7.97
C ALA A 141 11.72 6.52 -8.50
N CYS A 142 12.82 5.87 -8.11
CA CYS A 142 14.09 6.10 -8.78
C CYS A 142 13.93 5.72 -10.27
N PRO A 143 14.22 6.61 -11.24
CA PRO A 143 13.99 6.32 -12.66
C PRO A 143 14.82 5.14 -13.16
N LEU A 144 16.02 4.94 -12.63
CA LEU A 144 16.85 3.77 -12.95
C LEU A 144 16.23 2.47 -12.42
N CYS A 145 15.69 2.49 -11.21
CA CYS A 145 15.04 1.31 -10.65
C CYS A 145 13.68 1.05 -11.30
N ALA A 146 12.96 2.10 -11.70
CA ALA A 146 11.65 1.98 -12.35
C ALA A 146 11.76 1.46 -13.79
N ALA A 147 12.91 1.68 -14.45
CA ALA A 147 13.18 1.14 -15.78
C ALA A 147 13.40 -0.38 -15.76
N ASP A 148 13.87 -0.93 -14.64
CA ASP A 148 14.08 -2.36 -14.45
C ASP A 148 12.79 -3.04 -13.95
N ALA A 149 12.10 -3.69 -14.88
CA ALA A 149 10.86 -4.42 -14.62
C ALA A 149 11.01 -5.57 -13.61
N ASP A 150 12.21 -6.16 -13.50
CA ASP A 150 12.49 -7.33 -12.68
C ASP A 150 12.96 -6.94 -11.27
N ARG A 151 13.38 -5.70 -11.06
CA ARG A 151 13.85 -5.21 -9.76
C ARG A 151 12.73 -4.98 -8.76
N GLY A 152 11.56 -4.57 -9.24
CA GLY A 152 10.44 -4.18 -8.37
C GLY A 152 10.59 -2.79 -7.75
N THR A 153 9.51 -2.31 -7.14
CA THR A 153 9.37 -1.00 -6.50
C THR A 153 9.24 -1.17 -4.99
N GLY A 154 10.03 -0.42 -4.22
CA GLY A 154 9.98 -0.49 -2.75
C GLY A 154 8.70 0.14 -2.17
N LEU A 155 8.19 -0.42 -1.08
CA LEU A 155 7.01 0.12 -0.36
C LEU A 155 7.27 1.53 0.19
N LEU A 156 8.46 1.79 0.73
CA LEU A 156 8.86 3.11 1.23
C LEU A 156 8.70 4.22 0.20
N TRP A 157 8.81 3.92 -1.11
CA TRP A 157 8.75 4.94 -2.15
C TRP A 157 7.35 5.54 -2.33
N GLN A 158 6.34 4.96 -1.67
CA GLN A 158 4.99 5.48 -1.63
C GLN A 158 4.81 6.58 -0.57
N LEU A 159 5.79 6.73 0.32
CA LEU A 159 5.74 7.72 1.39
C LEU A 159 6.21 9.10 0.88
N PRO A 160 5.47 10.18 1.19
CA PRO A 160 5.84 11.56 0.83
C PRO A 160 7.23 11.97 1.33
N LEU A 161 7.68 11.39 2.44
CA LEU A 161 8.95 11.69 3.10
C LEU A 161 10.19 11.24 2.32
N MET A 162 10.05 10.41 1.29
CA MET A 162 11.17 10.02 0.43
C MET A 162 11.50 11.13 -0.58
N VAL A 163 11.83 12.32 -0.08
CA VAL A 163 12.28 13.47 -0.86
C VAL A 163 13.79 13.37 -1.03
N GLY A 164 14.22 12.93 -2.21
CA GLY A 164 15.62 12.97 -2.61
C GLY A 164 15.81 12.62 -4.08
N ARG A 165 15.81 13.63 -4.96
CA ARG A 165 16.53 13.52 -6.24
C ARG A 165 18.01 13.73 -5.95
N PHE A 166 18.81 12.67 -5.92
CA PHE A 166 20.24 12.82 -6.26
C PHE A 166 20.35 12.91 -7.78
N ARG A 167 20.18 14.12 -8.33
CA ARG A 167 20.80 14.42 -9.63
C ARG A 167 22.29 14.61 -9.34
N ARG A 168 23.14 13.66 -9.77
CA ARG A 168 24.54 13.99 -10.02
C ARG A 168 24.54 14.83 -11.29
N SER A 169 24.78 16.13 -11.11
CA SER A 169 25.32 17.02 -12.15
C SER A 169 26.69 16.52 -12.60
#